data_AF-A0A9E1Q5J5-F1
#
_entry.id   AF-A0A9E1Q5J5-F1
#
_cell.length_a   1.000
_cell.length_b   1.000
_cell.length_c   1.000
_cell.angle_alpha   90.00
_cell.angle_beta   90.00
_cell.angle_gamma   90.00
#
_symmetry.space_group_name_H-M   'P 1'
#
loop_
_entity.id
_entity.type
_entity.pdbx_description
1 polymer ?
#
loop_
_entity_poly.entity_id
_entity_poly.type
_entity_poly.pdbx_seq_one_letter_code
_entity_poly.pdbx_strand_id
1 'polypeptide(L)'
;MNIIICGAGKTGAHAAEILSANGADVTVIDESQAALDALAEGLDVATLFGQPSSAKDLDLANVANASVVISATDDDEVNLIAASTASYMGADRTFAMVTHSMYLNRDPMDYSKIFSIDSLICPAFSTARAIASHLRNPAAMKVERLVGQSIEVQQFLVSKGASGIGRRLSDVKLPGGARLAAITRDGDTYLPSGMSTVDEGDEVLLVANADVFHDARRIFRSKDAGRRNVVIMGGSPVAVWLCRALENRGFSIRLFETDPVRADELAQKLEWV
;
A
#
# COMPACT_ATOMS: atom_id res chain seq x y z
N MET A 1 -19.10 -10.44 -13.97
CA MET A 1 -17.89 -11.21 -13.54
C MET A 1 -18.20 -11.72 -12.15
N ASN A 2 -18.15 -13.02 -11.92
CA ASN A 2 -18.61 -13.60 -10.66
C ASN A 2 -17.52 -13.51 -9.60
N ILE A 3 -17.79 -12.79 -8.52
CA ILE A 3 -16.88 -12.62 -7.39
C ILE A 3 -17.58 -13.07 -6.11
N ILE A 4 -16.90 -13.90 -5.33
CA ILE A 4 -17.38 -14.31 -4.01
C ILE A 4 -16.50 -13.66 -2.95
N ILE A 5 -17.14 -13.03 -1.98
CA ILE A 5 -16.48 -12.40 -0.84
C ILE A 5 -16.90 -13.16 0.41
N CYS A 6 -15.93 -13.73 1.12
CA CYS A 6 -16.17 -14.41 2.38
C CYS A 6 -15.85 -13.44 3.52
N GLY A 7 -16.89 -12.95 4.20
CA GLY A 7 -16.83 -11.93 5.24
C GLY A 7 -17.55 -10.64 4.84
N ALA A 8 -18.56 -10.25 5.63
CA ALA A 8 -19.30 -8.98 5.55
C ALA A 8 -18.80 -7.94 6.57
N GLY A 9 -17.61 -8.15 7.13
CA GLY A 9 -16.91 -7.15 7.94
C GLY A 9 -16.53 -5.90 7.13
N LYS A 10 -15.85 -4.93 7.77
CA LYS A 10 -15.55 -3.63 7.14
C LYS A 10 -14.82 -3.75 5.79
N THR A 11 -13.81 -4.63 5.72
CA THR A 11 -13.02 -4.82 4.50
C THR A 11 -13.83 -5.51 3.41
N GLY A 12 -14.55 -6.59 3.76
CA GLY A 12 -15.37 -7.33 2.80
C GLY A 12 -16.53 -6.50 2.26
N ALA A 13 -17.22 -5.74 3.13
CA ALA A 13 -18.29 -4.83 2.74
C ALA A 13 -17.79 -3.74 1.78
N HIS A 14 -16.64 -3.12 2.07
CA HIS A 14 -16.07 -2.11 1.20
C HIS A 14 -15.56 -2.69 -0.14
N ALA A 15 -15.03 -3.91 -0.12
CA ALA A 15 -14.69 -4.62 -1.35
C ALA A 15 -15.94 -4.91 -2.19
N ALA A 16 -17.04 -5.36 -1.56
CA ALA A 16 -18.31 -5.60 -2.21
C ALA A 16 -18.87 -4.33 -2.88
N GLU A 17 -18.83 -3.20 -2.16
CA GLU A 17 -19.24 -1.88 -2.67
C GLU A 17 -18.48 -1.50 -3.93
N ILE A 18 -17.14 -1.52 -3.88
CA ILE A 18 -16.31 -1.13 -5.02
C ILE A 18 -16.54 -2.08 -6.21
N LEU A 19 -16.61 -3.39 -5.96
CA LEU A 19 -16.71 -4.38 -7.04
C LEU A 19 -18.09 -4.39 -7.69
N SER A 20 -19.17 -4.31 -6.91
CA SER A 20 -20.53 -4.18 -7.41
C SER A 20 -20.70 -2.89 -8.22
N ALA A 21 -20.17 -1.75 -7.72
CA ALA A 21 -20.20 -0.48 -8.43
C ALA A 21 -19.45 -0.50 -9.78
N ASN A 22 -18.47 -1.41 -9.95
CA ASN A 22 -17.75 -1.63 -11.20
C ASN A 22 -18.42 -2.69 -12.12
N GLY A 23 -19.63 -3.16 -11.78
CA GLY A 23 -20.41 -4.11 -12.58
C GLY A 23 -20.03 -5.58 -12.40
N ALA A 24 -19.38 -5.95 -11.29
CA ALA A 24 -19.17 -7.35 -10.93
C ALA A 24 -20.42 -7.94 -10.26
N ASP A 25 -20.66 -9.23 -10.50
CA ASP A 25 -21.71 -10.01 -9.85
C ASP A 25 -21.14 -10.52 -8.53
N VAL A 26 -21.48 -9.85 -7.42
CA VAL A 26 -20.87 -10.11 -6.11
C VAL A 26 -21.82 -10.94 -5.23
N THR A 27 -21.30 -12.03 -4.68
CA THR A 27 -21.95 -12.82 -3.63
C THR A 27 -21.15 -12.72 -2.35
N VAL A 28 -21.77 -12.34 -1.23
CA VAL A 28 -21.12 -12.24 0.08
C VAL A 28 -21.60 -13.35 1.01
N ILE A 29 -20.65 -14.12 1.56
CA ILE A 29 -20.90 -15.17 2.56
C ILE A 29 -20.49 -14.66 3.94
N ASP A 30 -21.37 -14.72 4.94
CA ASP A 30 -21.03 -14.38 6.33
C ASP A 30 -21.89 -15.15 7.34
N GLU A 31 -21.40 -15.30 8.57
CA GLU A 31 -22.10 -15.95 9.68
C GLU A 31 -23.07 -15.00 10.40
N SER A 32 -23.02 -13.71 10.11
CA SER A 32 -23.87 -12.68 10.71
C SER A 32 -24.97 -12.25 9.73
N GLN A 33 -26.19 -12.72 9.97
CA GLN A 33 -27.36 -12.29 9.20
C GLN A 33 -27.52 -10.76 9.25
N ALA A 34 -27.28 -10.14 10.40
CA ALA A 34 -27.38 -8.69 10.56
C ALA A 34 -26.37 -7.92 9.68
N ALA A 35 -25.16 -8.45 9.49
CA ALA A 35 -24.17 -7.84 8.61
C ALA A 35 -24.56 -7.98 7.13
N LEU A 36 -25.11 -9.15 6.75
CA LEU A 36 -25.61 -9.40 5.40
C LEU A 36 -26.82 -8.52 5.06
N ASP A 37 -27.77 -8.38 5.98
CA ASP A 37 -28.95 -7.52 5.78
C ASP A 37 -28.53 -6.07 5.59
N ALA A 38 -27.61 -5.56 6.43
CA ALA A 38 -27.08 -4.21 6.30
C ALA A 38 -26.34 -3.99 4.98
N LEU A 39 -25.65 -5.01 4.46
CA LEU A 39 -24.98 -4.95 3.16
C LEU A 39 -25.99 -4.90 2.01
N ALA A 40 -27.02 -5.74 2.06
CA ALA A 40 -28.05 -5.85 1.02
C ALA A 40 -29.00 -4.63 0.98
N GLU A 41 -29.13 -3.89 2.08
CA GLU A 41 -29.88 -2.61 2.08
C GLU A 41 -29.23 -1.53 1.23
N GLY A 42 -27.89 -1.53 1.13
CA GLY A 42 -27.12 -0.46 0.48
C GLY A 42 -26.50 -0.82 -0.87
N LEU A 43 -26.34 -2.11 -1.17
CA LEU A 43 -25.59 -2.59 -2.33
C LEU A 43 -26.37 -3.64 -3.12
N ASP A 44 -26.20 -3.62 -4.45
CA ASP A 44 -26.72 -4.65 -5.34
C ASP A 44 -25.78 -5.86 -5.33
N VAL A 45 -25.93 -6.71 -4.33
CA VAL A 45 -25.12 -7.91 -4.09
C VAL A 45 -25.99 -9.07 -3.61
N ALA A 46 -25.62 -10.30 -3.99
CA ALA A 46 -26.22 -11.49 -3.40
C ALA A 46 -25.60 -11.74 -2.01
N THR A 47 -26.41 -12.23 -1.06
CA THR A 47 -25.94 -12.59 0.28
C THR A 47 -26.25 -14.04 0.59
N LEU A 48 -25.33 -14.70 1.29
CA LEU A 48 -25.47 -16.08 1.74
C LEU A 48 -25.10 -16.17 3.22
N PHE A 49 -26.07 -16.52 4.05
CA PHE A 49 -25.81 -16.86 5.44
C PHE A 49 -25.16 -18.24 5.52
N GLY A 50 -23.92 -18.31 6.02
CA GLY A 50 -23.16 -19.56 6.08
C GLY A 50 -21.75 -19.36 6.61
N GLN A 51 -21.00 -20.46 6.77
CA GLN A 51 -19.63 -20.42 7.25
C GLN A 51 -18.66 -20.22 6.08
N PRO A 52 -17.88 -19.12 6.02
CA PRO A 52 -16.85 -18.88 5.00
C PRO A 52 -15.91 -20.04 4.70
N SER A 53 -15.54 -20.83 5.71
CA SER A 53 -14.61 -21.97 5.63
C SER A 53 -15.30 -23.31 5.32
N SER A 54 -16.63 -23.33 5.17
CA SER A 54 -17.40 -24.54 4.87
C SER A 54 -17.44 -24.80 3.37
N ALA A 55 -16.91 -25.95 2.95
CA ALA A 55 -16.99 -26.38 1.55
C ALA A 55 -18.44 -26.46 1.04
N LYS A 56 -19.40 -26.79 1.91
CA LYS A 56 -20.83 -26.83 1.56
C LYS A 56 -21.37 -25.44 1.24
N ASP A 57 -21.02 -24.44 2.04
CA ASP A 57 -21.54 -23.08 1.84
C ASP A 57 -20.84 -22.38 0.66
N LEU A 58 -19.56 -22.70 0.43
CA LEU A 58 -18.83 -22.32 -0.78
C LEU A 58 -19.43 -22.96 -2.05
N ASP A 59 -19.89 -24.21 -1.98
CA ASP A 59 -20.58 -24.87 -3.10
C ASP A 59 -21.93 -24.21 -3.39
N LEU A 60 -22.70 -23.87 -2.35
CA LEU A 60 -23.95 -23.12 -2.47
C LEU A 60 -23.74 -21.73 -3.09
N ALA A 61 -22.60 -21.08 -2.84
CA ALA A 61 -22.21 -19.83 -3.48
C ALA A 61 -21.69 -20.01 -4.92
N ASN A 62 -21.65 -21.24 -5.45
CA ASN A 62 -21.20 -21.59 -6.80
C ASN A 62 -19.73 -21.22 -7.07
N VAL A 63 -18.84 -21.48 -6.10
CA VAL A 63 -17.40 -21.19 -6.18
C VAL A 63 -16.72 -21.80 -7.42
N ALA A 64 -17.18 -22.95 -7.90
CA ALA A 64 -16.62 -23.59 -9.10
C ALA A 64 -16.72 -22.72 -10.37
N ASN A 65 -17.59 -21.72 -10.39
CA ASN A 65 -17.75 -20.76 -11.48
C ASN A 65 -17.33 -19.33 -11.11
N ALA A 66 -16.61 -19.16 -9.99
CA ALA A 66 -16.15 -17.87 -9.52
C ALA A 66 -14.83 -17.47 -10.19
N SER A 67 -14.82 -16.27 -10.78
CA SER A 67 -13.59 -15.69 -11.34
C SER A 67 -12.63 -15.25 -10.25
N VAL A 68 -13.16 -14.84 -9.09
CA VAL A 68 -12.38 -14.41 -7.93
C VAL A 68 -13.08 -14.80 -6.64
N VAL A 69 -12.32 -15.32 -5.68
CA VAL A 69 -12.75 -15.44 -4.28
C VAL A 69 -11.86 -14.58 -3.39
N ILE A 70 -12.48 -13.77 -2.54
CA ILE A 70 -11.80 -12.88 -1.58
C ILE A 70 -12.24 -13.26 -0.17
N SER A 71 -11.35 -13.83 0.62
CA SER A 71 -11.61 -14.12 2.03
C SER A 71 -11.11 -12.96 2.90
N ALA A 72 -12.04 -12.24 3.52
CA ALA A 72 -11.80 -11.01 4.28
C ALA A 72 -12.61 -10.96 5.59
N THR A 73 -12.65 -12.07 6.32
CA THR A 73 -13.13 -12.13 7.70
C THR A 73 -12.08 -11.58 8.68
N ASP A 74 -12.46 -11.42 9.95
CA ASP A 74 -11.54 -10.98 11.01
C ASP A 74 -10.57 -12.09 11.49
N ASP A 75 -10.67 -13.31 10.95
CA ASP A 75 -9.90 -14.49 11.37
C ASP A 75 -8.99 -14.99 10.23
N ASP A 76 -7.68 -15.01 10.49
CA ASP A 76 -6.66 -15.36 9.49
C ASP A 76 -6.81 -16.83 9.05
N GLU A 77 -7.09 -17.74 9.99
CA GLU A 77 -7.28 -19.17 9.74
C GLU A 77 -8.51 -19.44 8.89
N VAL A 78 -9.62 -18.75 9.17
CA VAL A 78 -10.84 -18.81 8.34
C VAL A 78 -10.53 -18.33 6.92
N ASN A 79 -9.80 -17.22 6.78
CA ASN A 79 -9.46 -16.68 5.46
C ASN A 79 -8.59 -17.62 4.64
N LEU A 80 -7.58 -18.24 5.27
CA LEU A 80 -6.70 -19.22 4.64
C LEU A 80 -7.45 -20.48 4.23
N ILE A 81 -8.30 -21.03 5.12
CA ILE A 81 -9.09 -22.23 4.84
C ILE A 81 -10.11 -21.96 3.73
N ALA A 82 -10.83 -20.83 3.79
CA ALA A 82 -11.82 -20.47 2.78
C ALA A 82 -11.20 -20.31 1.40
N ALA A 83 -10.08 -19.59 1.29
CA ALA A 83 -9.40 -19.38 0.02
C ALA A 83 -8.77 -20.68 -0.53
N SER A 84 -8.15 -21.49 0.33
CA SER A 84 -7.59 -22.79 -0.05
C SER A 84 -8.69 -23.74 -0.57
N THR A 85 -9.81 -23.82 0.17
CA THR A 85 -10.96 -24.66 -0.21
C THR A 85 -11.56 -24.18 -1.53
N ALA A 86 -11.70 -22.86 -1.71
CA ALA A 86 -12.20 -22.31 -2.95
C ALA A 86 -11.29 -22.59 -4.16
N SER A 87 -9.97 -22.50 -3.96
CA SER A 87 -8.96 -22.87 -4.97
C SER A 87 -9.13 -24.33 -5.38
N TYR A 88 -9.26 -25.23 -4.40
CA TYR A 88 -9.50 -26.66 -4.67
C TYR A 88 -10.83 -26.93 -5.39
N MET A 89 -11.88 -26.14 -5.11
CA MET A 89 -13.20 -26.27 -5.71
C MET A 89 -13.32 -25.66 -7.12
N GLY A 90 -12.28 -24.98 -7.61
CA GLY A 90 -12.21 -24.50 -8.99
C GLY A 90 -12.36 -22.99 -9.17
N ALA A 91 -12.20 -22.18 -8.12
CA ALA A 91 -12.10 -20.72 -8.29
C ALA A 91 -10.89 -20.36 -9.17
N ASP A 92 -11.06 -19.45 -10.14
CA ASP A 92 -9.97 -19.05 -11.06
C ASP A 92 -8.84 -18.30 -10.33
N ARG A 93 -9.19 -17.51 -9.31
CA ARG A 93 -8.27 -16.72 -8.48
C ARG A 93 -8.75 -16.65 -7.04
N THR A 94 -7.81 -16.75 -6.10
CA THR A 94 -8.09 -16.70 -4.67
C THR A 94 -7.21 -15.70 -3.93
N PHE A 95 -7.84 -14.88 -3.10
CA PHE A 95 -7.20 -13.88 -2.26
C PHE A 95 -7.59 -14.12 -0.81
N ALA A 96 -6.62 -14.17 0.09
CA ALA A 96 -6.88 -14.26 1.53
C ALA A 96 -6.27 -13.07 2.27
N MET A 97 -7.10 -12.42 3.09
CA MET A 97 -6.64 -11.39 4.01
C MET A 97 -5.96 -12.04 5.22
N VAL A 98 -4.77 -11.55 5.56
CA VAL A 98 -4.01 -12.00 6.73
C VAL A 98 -3.47 -10.81 7.52
N THR A 99 -3.55 -10.89 8.83
CA THR A 99 -3.09 -9.84 9.76
C THR A 99 -1.72 -10.19 10.36
N HIS A 100 -1.48 -11.47 10.66
CA HIS A 100 -0.22 -11.91 11.25
C HIS A 100 0.94 -11.88 10.26
N SER A 101 2.07 -11.35 10.73
CA SER A 101 3.28 -11.23 9.90
C SER A 101 3.89 -12.58 9.51
N MET A 102 3.59 -13.66 10.23
CA MET A 102 4.09 -14.99 9.90
C MET A 102 3.64 -15.47 8.53
N TYR A 103 2.41 -15.11 8.10
CA TYR A 103 1.86 -15.52 6.81
C TYR A 103 2.47 -14.76 5.63
N LEU A 104 3.03 -13.57 5.86
CA LEU A 104 3.72 -12.80 4.84
C LEU A 104 5.19 -13.19 4.66
N ASN A 105 5.79 -13.80 5.68
CA ASN A 105 7.17 -14.25 5.58
C ASN A 105 7.24 -15.44 4.62
N ARG A 106 8.27 -15.48 3.78
CA ARG A 106 8.51 -16.58 2.83
C ARG A 106 9.65 -17.49 3.25
N ASP A 107 10.29 -17.19 4.38
CA ASP A 107 11.41 -17.93 4.95
C ASP A 107 11.08 -18.29 6.41
N PRO A 108 11.03 -19.58 6.79
CA PRO A 108 11.37 -20.77 6.00
C PRO A 108 10.27 -21.25 5.04
N MET A 109 9.11 -20.61 5.06
CA MET A 109 7.88 -21.20 4.53
C MET A 109 7.01 -20.17 3.82
N ASP A 110 6.52 -20.51 2.63
CA ASP A 110 5.61 -19.67 1.86
C ASP A 110 4.18 -20.20 2.00
N TYR A 111 3.42 -19.62 2.92
CA TYR A 111 2.05 -20.05 3.23
C TYR A 111 1.10 -19.95 2.03
N SER A 112 1.33 -19.01 1.11
CA SER A 112 0.51 -18.90 -0.11
C SER A 112 0.58 -20.18 -0.95
N LYS A 113 1.77 -20.78 -1.05
CA LYS A 113 1.96 -22.04 -1.79
C LYS A 113 1.41 -23.25 -1.04
N ILE A 114 1.55 -23.27 0.28
CA ILE A 114 1.03 -24.39 1.10
C ILE A 114 -0.47 -24.51 0.98
N PHE A 115 -1.16 -23.36 1.03
CA PHE A 115 -2.61 -23.31 0.91
C PHE A 115 -3.11 -23.19 -0.53
N SER A 116 -2.21 -23.19 -1.53
CA SER A 116 -2.56 -23.02 -2.95
C SER A 116 -3.41 -21.76 -3.21
N ILE A 117 -3.04 -20.65 -2.56
CA ILE A 117 -3.71 -19.34 -2.66
C ILE A 117 -2.89 -18.43 -3.58
N ASP A 118 -3.52 -17.76 -4.53
CA ASP A 118 -2.82 -16.89 -5.49
C ASP A 118 -2.16 -15.68 -4.82
N SER A 119 -2.82 -15.09 -3.81
CA SER A 119 -2.27 -13.94 -3.11
C SER A 119 -2.75 -13.81 -1.67
N LEU A 120 -1.79 -13.58 -0.77
CA LEU A 120 -2.05 -13.17 0.60
C LEU A 120 -1.96 -11.65 0.70
N ILE A 121 -3.00 -11.02 1.25
CA ILE A 121 -3.10 -9.57 1.40
C ILE A 121 -3.02 -9.24 2.89
N CYS A 122 -2.06 -8.42 3.28
CA CYS A 122 -2.05 -7.81 4.60
C CYS A 122 -2.38 -6.32 4.49
N PRO A 123 -3.59 -5.88 4.89
CA PRO A 123 -3.98 -4.48 4.86
C PRO A 123 -3.03 -3.63 5.70
N ALA A 124 -2.69 -4.09 6.91
CA ALA A 124 -1.80 -3.36 7.80
C ALA A 124 -0.42 -3.08 7.19
N PHE A 125 0.18 -4.09 6.56
CA PHE A 125 1.45 -3.95 5.84
C PHE A 125 1.33 -3.01 4.64
N SER A 126 0.25 -3.13 3.86
CA SER A 126 0.02 -2.31 2.67
C SER A 126 -0.15 -0.83 3.03
N THR A 127 -0.94 -0.54 4.07
CA THR A 127 -1.12 0.80 4.63
C THR A 127 0.19 1.36 5.16
N ALA A 128 0.91 0.59 5.97
CA ALA A 128 2.22 1.00 6.50
C ALA A 128 3.22 1.33 5.39
N ARG A 129 3.26 0.53 4.31
CA ARG A 129 4.13 0.77 3.16
C ARG A 129 3.76 2.06 2.42
N ALA A 130 2.47 2.34 2.26
CA ALA A 130 1.99 3.60 1.68
C ALA A 130 2.42 4.79 2.53
N ILE A 131 2.16 4.77 3.85
CA ILE A 131 2.58 5.83 4.78
C ILE A 131 4.10 6.02 4.74
N ALA A 132 4.87 4.93 4.84
CA ALA A 132 6.33 4.99 4.78
C ALA A 132 6.83 5.58 3.46
N SER A 133 6.15 5.31 2.34
CA SER A 133 6.48 5.89 1.03
C SER A 133 6.30 7.41 1.05
N HIS A 134 5.16 7.88 1.57
CA HIS A 134 4.90 9.31 1.74
C HIS A 134 5.90 9.95 2.70
N LEU A 135 6.23 9.32 3.83
CA LEU A 135 7.24 9.84 4.75
C LEU A 135 8.63 9.91 4.13
N ARG A 136 9.04 8.91 3.34
CA ARG A 136 10.33 8.94 2.63
C ARG A 136 10.40 10.11 1.67
N ASN A 137 9.31 10.36 0.94
CA ASN A 137 9.22 11.36 -0.10
C ASN A 137 8.00 12.27 0.12
N PRO A 138 8.03 13.22 1.08
CA PRO A 138 6.87 14.04 1.46
C PRO A 138 6.31 14.91 0.33
N ALA A 139 7.14 15.20 -0.69
CA ALA A 139 6.77 15.99 -1.84
C ALA A 139 6.65 15.14 -3.15
N ALA A 140 6.75 13.80 -3.09
CA ALA A 140 6.50 12.97 -4.27
C ALA A 140 5.02 12.92 -4.64
N MET A 141 4.69 13.62 -5.72
CA MET A 141 3.43 13.48 -6.43
C MET A 141 3.55 12.29 -7.40
N LYS A 142 3.24 11.08 -6.88
CA LYS A 142 2.92 9.85 -7.64
C LYS A 142 4.10 9.12 -8.32
N VAL A 143 4.30 7.85 -7.96
CA VAL A 143 5.08 6.87 -8.75
C VAL A 143 4.09 6.14 -9.64
N GLU A 144 4.10 6.39 -10.95
CA GLU A 144 3.23 5.69 -11.91
C GLU A 144 4.05 4.77 -12.81
N ARG A 145 3.64 3.50 -12.87
CA ARG A 145 4.28 2.49 -13.73
C ARG A 145 3.56 2.49 -15.07
N LEU A 146 4.14 3.13 -16.08
CA LEU A 146 3.59 3.19 -17.44
C LEU A 146 4.39 2.28 -18.38
N VAL A 147 3.73 1.24 -18.91
CA VAL A 147 4.18 0.44 -20.07
C VAL A 147 5.65 -0.05 -19.98
N GLY A 148 5.95 -0.87 -18.98
CA GLY A 148 7.22 -1.61 -18.92
C GLY A 148 8.46 -0.80 -18.50
N GLN A 149 8.37 0.53 -18.38
CA GLN A 149 9.40 1.39 -17.79
C GLN A 149 8.79 2.15 -16.60
N SER A 150 9.41 2.05 -15.42
CA SER A 150 8.97 2.80 -14.25
C SER A 150 9.48 4.24 -14.35
N ILE A 151 8.56 5.20 -14.47
CA ILE A 151 8.85 6.63 -14.38
C ILE A 151 8.53 7.08 -12.96
N GLU A 152 9.41 7.86 -12.36
CA GLU A 152 9.23 8.48 -11.06
C GLU A 152 9.06 9.98 -11.24
N VAL A 153 8.02 10.53 -10.61
CA VAL A 153 7.73 11.96 -10.59
C VAL A 153 7.76 12.43 -9.15
N GLN A 154 8.57 13.45 -8.88
CA GLN A 154 8.67 14.03 -7.54
C GLN A 154 8.76 15.54 -7.60
N GLN A 155 7.92 16.19 -6.83
CA GLN A 155 8.09 17.59 -6.48
C GLN A 155 9.00 17.66 -5.25
N PHE A 156 9.92 18.62 -5.16
CA PHE A 156 10.70 18.82 -3.94
C PHE A 156 11.35 20.20 -3.88
N LEU A 157 11.58 20.67 -2.66
CA LEU A 157 12.34 21.89 -2.39
C LEU A 157 13.83 21.71 -2.72
N VAL A 158 14.38 22.68 -3.43
CA VAL A 158 15.78 22.76 -3.79
C VAL A 158 16.59 23.10 -2.55
N SER A 159 17.57 22.25 -2.23
CA SER A 159 18.35 22.40 -1.00
C SER A 159 19.53 23.34 -1.18
N LYS A 160 19.81 24.15 -0.16
CA LYS A 160 21.03 24.97 -0.09
C LYS A 160 22.28 24.16 -0.45
N GLY A 161 23.10 24.72 -1.34
CA GLY A 161 24.37 24.11 -1.77
C GLY A 161 24.21 22.94 -2.76
N ALA A 162 23.02 22.72 -3.33
CA ALA A 162 22.85 21.79 -4.44
C ALA A 162 23.60 22.26 -5.69
N SER A 163 24.20 21.32 -6.44
CA SER A 163 25.11 21.61 -7.55
C SER A 163 24.45 22.20 -8.80
N GLY A 164 23.13 22.12 -8.89
CA GLY A 164 22.30 22.71 -9.93
C GLY A 164 21.85 24.15 -9.67
N ILE A 165 22.09 24.69 -8.47
CA ILE A 165 21.65 26.06 -8.11
C ILE A 165 22.39 27.11 -8.94
N GLY A 166 21.67 28.15 -9.40
CA GLY A 166 22.21 29.31 -10.09
C GLY A 166 22.78 29.01 -11.48
N ARG A 167 22.62 27.78 -11.97
CA ARG A 167 23.06 27.35 -13.29
C ARG A 167 21.88 27.32 -14.25
N ARG A 168 22.12 27.69 -15.51
CA ARG A 168 21.14 27.48 -16.57
C ARG A 168 20.89 26.00 -16.72
N LEU A 169 19.63 25.60 -16.86
CA LEU A 169 19.29 24.18 -17.02
C LEU A 169 19.96 23.55 -18.25
N SER A 170 20.28 24.32 -19.28
CA SER A 170 21.10 23.86 -20.43
C SER A 170 22.49 23.38 -20.03
N ASP A 171 23.05 23.95 -18.97
CA ASP A 171 24.42 23.70 -18.51
C ASP A 171 24.47 22.66 -17.39
N VAL A 172 23.31 22.28 -16.86
CA VAL A 172 23.16 21.25 -15.83
C VAL A 172 23.12 19.87 -16.49
N LYS A 173 24.10 19.02 -16.16
CA LYS A 173 24.17 17.65 -16.68
C LYS A 173 23.20 16.72 -15.95
N LEU A 174 21.95 16.70 -16.38
CA LEU A 174 20.98 15.69 -15.94
C LEU A 174 21.26 14.34 -16.62
N PRO A 175 21.05 13.20 -15.93
CA PRO A 175 21.08 11.88 -16.55
C PRO A 175 20.09 11.80 -17.73
N GLY A 176 20.43 11.00 -18.75
CA GLY A 176 19.50 10.70 -19.82
C GLY A 176 18.22 10.08 -19.25
N GLY A 177 17.06 10.58 -19.67
CA GLY A 177 15.77 10.16 -19.13
C GLY A 177 15.30 10.93 -17.89
N ALA A 178 15.97 12.03 -17.50
CA ALA A 178 15.53 12.93 -16.44
C ALA A 178 15.29 14.37 -16.94
N ARG A 179 14.22 15.02 -16.50
CA ARG A 179 13.88 16.42 -16.82
C ARG A 179 13.15 17.12 -15.68
N LEU A 180 13.39 18.42 -15.51
CA LEU A 180 12.50 19.26 -14.72
C LEU A 180 11.27 19.62 -15.55
N ALA A 181 10.09 19.20 -15.09
CA ALA A 181 8.81 19.48 -15.71
C ALA A 181 8.22 20.82 -15.27
N ALA A 182 8.55 21.29 -14.06
CA ALA A 182 8.09 22.60 -13.56
C ALA A 182 9.06 23.15 -12.51
N ILE A 183 9.10 24.47 -12.40
CA ILE A 183 9.69 25.20 -11.26
C ILE A 183 8.58 26.06 -10.66
N THR A 184 8.42 26.00 -9.35
CA THR A 184 7.55 26.89 -8.57
C THR A 184 8.44 27.81 -7.74
N ARG A 185 8.30 29.12 -7.95
CA ARG A 185 9.02 30.16 -7.22
C ARG A 185 8.02 31.18 -6.70
N ASP A 186 8.08 31.48 -5.40
CA ASP A 186 7.17 32.43 -4.75
C ASP A 186 5.67 32.13 -4.98
N GLY A 187 5.33 30.85 -5.18
CA GLY A 187 3.96 30.39 -5.45
C GLY A 187 3.58 30.32 -6.93
N ASP A 188 4.40 30.85 -7.84
CA ASP A 188 4.16 30.81 -9.27
C ASP A 188 4.86 29.61 -9.93
N THR A 189 4.06 28.71 -10.52
CA THR A 189 4.55 27.53 -11.24
C THR A 189 4.68 27.81 -12.74
N TYR A 190 5.84 27.51 -13.32
CA TYR A 190 6.09 27.67 -14.76
C TYR A 190 6.88 26.50 -15.35
N LEU A 191 6.73 26.30 -16.67
CA LEU A 191 7.50 25.32 -17.43
C LEU A 191 8.90 25.88 -17.69
N PRO A 192 9.97 25.24 -17.20
CA PRO A 192 11.32 25.77 -17.38
C PRO A 192 11.82 25.58 -18.81
N SER A 193 12.62 26.55 -19.26
CA SER A 193 13.38 26.45 -20.51
C SER A 193 14.85 26.13 -20.22
N GLY A 194 15.67 25.86 -21.24
CA GLY A 194 17.12 25.69 -21.06
C GLY A 194 17.80 26.92 -20.44
N MET A 195 17.19 28.11 -20.54
CA MET A 195 17.72 29.35 -19.98
C MET A 195 17.28 29.60 -18.53
N SER A 196 16.27 28.85 -18.04
CA SER A 196 15.81 28.96 -16.67
C SER A 196 16.91 28.53 -15.71
N THR A 197 16.92 29.16 -14.53
CA THR A 197 17.79 28.80 -13.41
C THR A 197 16.93 28.30 -12.27
N VAL A 198 17.52 27.44 -11.44
CA VAL A 198 16.90 26.95 -10.22
C VAL A 198 17.64 27.60 -9.05
N ASP A 199 16.93 28.17 -8.10
CA ASP A 199 17.49 28.86 -6.95
C ASP A 199 17.12 28.14 -5.63
N GLU A 200 17.83 28.49 -4.55
CA GLU A 200 17.51 27.96 -3.21
C GLU A 200 16.08 28.36 -2.81
N GLY A 201 15.30 27.40 -2.33
CA GLY A 201 13.91 27.63 -1.93
C GLY A 201 12.88 27.45 -3.04
N ASP A 202 13.31 27.31 -4.30
CA ASP A 202 12.43 26.87 -5.38
C ASP A 202 11.89 25.46 -5.08
N GLU A 203 10.68 25.19 -5.56
CA GLU A 203 10.14 23.85 -5.63
C GLU A 203 10.22 23.35 -7.08
N VAL A 204 10.83 22.18 -7.30
CA VAL A 204 11.01 21.64 -8.64
C VAL A 204 10.24 20.33 -8.80
N LEU A 205 9.56 20.17 -9.94
CA LEU A 205 8.94 18.92 -10.35
C LEU A 205 9.90 18.15 -11.26
N LEU A 206 10.53 17.11 -10.74
CA LEU A 206 11.44 16.24 -11.49
C LEU A 206 10.68 15.01 -12.00
N VAL A 207 10.83 14.73 -13.30
CA VAL A 207 10.36 13.51 -13.95
C VAL A 207 11.58 12.76 -14.43
N ALA A 208 11.75 11.50 -14.01
CA ALA A 208 12.84 10.66 -14.52
C ALA A 208 12.48 9.18 -14.58
N ASN A 209 13.25 8.41 -15.37
CA ASN A 209 13.24 6.96 -15.22
C ASN A 209 13.69 6.58 -13.80
N ALA A 210 13.05 5.59 -13.19
CA ALA A 210 13.26 5.23 -11.78
C ALA A 210 14.71 4.81 -11.47
N ASP A 211 15.44 4.26 -12.44
CA ASP A 211 16.83 3.85 -12.32
C ASP A 211 17.81 5.03 -12.20
N VAL A 212 17.50 6.18 -12.81
CA VAL A 212 18.34 7.39 -12.78
C VAL A 212 17.80 8.50 -11.88
N PHE A 213 16.59 8.32 -11.34
CA PHE A 213 15.87 9.35 -10.59
C PHE A 213 16.67 9.88 -9.39
N HIS A 214 17.30 8.99 -8.61
CA HIS A 214 18.08 9.37 -7.43
C HIS A 214 19.28 10.25 -7.79
N ASP A 215 19.99 9.95 -8.89
CA ASP A 215 21.14 10.73 -9.34
C ASP A 215 20.72 12.10 -9.87
N ALA A 216 19.60 12.17 -10.60
CA ALA A 216 19.01 13.42 -11.05
C ALA A 216 18.58 14.31 -9.87
N ARG A 217 17.96 13.73 -8.84
CA ARG A 217 17.53 14.44 -7.64
C ARG A 217 18.69 15.07 -6.86
N ARG A 218 19.83 14.38 -6.77
CA ARG A 218 21.03 14.87 -6.05
C ARG A 218 21.62 16.16 -6.62
N ILE A 219 21.33 16.48 -7.87
CA ILE A 219 21.77 17.72 -8.50
C ILE A 219 21.07 18.94 -7.88
N PHE A 220 19.80 18.81 -7.53
CA PHE A 220 18.98 19.89 -6.98
C PHE A 220 18.74 19.76 -5.47
N ARG A 221 19.22 18.67 -4.86
CA ARG A 221 19.06 18.38 -3.43
C ARG A 221 20.35 17.78 -2.87
N SER A 222 21.10 18.57 -2.10
CA SER A 222 22.24 18.04 -1.34
C SER A 222 21.74 17.22 -0.13
N LYS A 223 22.54 16.22 0.32
CA LYS A 223 22.27 15.18 1.34
C LYS A 223 20.95 15.34 2.11
N ASP A 224 20.14 14.27 2.10
CA ASP A 224 18.89 14.16 2.86
C ASP A 224 18.97 14.91 4.20
N ALA A 225 17.99 15.81 4.39
CA ALA A 225 17.77 16.49 5.66
C ALA A 225 17.97 15.49 6.80
N GLY A 226 18.70 15.91 7.85
CA GLY A 226 19.10 15.04 8.96
C GLY A 226 17.96 14.20 9.56
N ARG A 227 18.32 13.26 10.43
CA ARG A 227 17.42 12.25 11.00
C ARG A 227 16.03 12.85 11.33
N ARG A 228 14.99 12.39 10.64
CA ARG A 228 13.63 12.94 10.74
C ARG A 228 12.89 12.31 11.91
N ASN A 229 12.25 13.11 12.74
CA ASN A 229 11.48 12.61 13.87
C ASN A 229 10.06 12.22 13.43
N VAL A 230 9.63 11.01 13.78
CA VAL A 230 8.28 10.48 13.54
C VAL A 230 7.71 10.08 14.89
N VAL A 231 6.56 10.64 15.23
CA VAL A 231 5.80 10.23 16.43
C VAL A 231 4.59 9.43 15.96
N ILE A 232 4.42 8.23 16.52
CA ILE A 232 3.30 7.34 16.24
C ILE A 232 2.49 7.20 17.51
N MET A 233 1.18 7.40 17.41
CA MET A 233 0.23 7.24 18.52
C MET A 233 -0.56 5.95 18.29
N GLY A 234 -0.42 4.99 19.20
CA GLY A 234 -1.05 3.67 19.17
C GLY A 234 -0.21 2.59 18.49
N GLY A 235 -0.11 1.42 19.14
CA GLY A 235 0.63 0.22 18.79
C GLY A 235 -0.14 -0.81 17.95
N SER A 236 -0.97 -0.30 17.03
CA SER A 236 -1.75 -1.11 16.09
C SER A 236 -0.85 -1.93 15.14
N PRO A 237 -1.38 -2.97 14.47
CA PRO A 237 -0.62 -3.70 13.45
C PRO A 237 -0.03 -2.80 12.35
N VAL A 238 -0.74 -1.74 11.95
CA VAL A 238 -0.23 -0.73 10.99
C VAL A 238 0.99 -0.01 11.57
N ALA A 239 0.94 0.40 12.84
CA ALA A 239 2.04 1.08 13.51
C ALA A 239 3.28 0.19 13.59
N VAL A 240 3.12 -1.09 13.95
CA VAL A 240 4.22 -2.06 14.00
C VAL A 240 4.87 -2.21 12.63
N TRP A 241 4.07 -2.38 11.57
CA TRP A 241 4.59 -2.47 10.20
C TRP A 241 5.25 -1.16 9.74
N LEU A 242 4.72 -0.01 10.16
CA LEU A 242 5.29 1.29 9.84
C LEU A 242 6.65 1.48 10.52
N CYS A 243 6.78 1.10 11.79
CA CYS A 243 8.06 1.12 12.52
C CYS A 243 9.13 0.29 11.81
N ARG A 244 8.79 -0.94 11.38
CA ARG A 244 9.66 -1.81 10.58
C ARG A 244 9.99 -1.20 9.22
N ALA A 245 9.02 -0.58 8.56
CA ALA A 245 9.23 0.05 7.26
C ALA A 245 10.10 1.31 7.31
N LEU A 246 10.26 1.95 8.47
CA LEU A 246 11.07 3.14 8.69
C LEU A 246 12.45 2.85 9.34
N GLU A 247 12.65 1.61 9.82
CA GLU A 247 13.90 1.17 10.44
C GLU A 247 15.11 1.43 9.53
N ASN A 248 16.20 1.95 10.11
CA ASN A 248 17.47 2.22 9.42
C ASN A 248 17.38 3.15 8.18
N ARG A 249 16.30 3.93 8.06
CA ARG A 249 16.06 4.84 6.91
C ARG A 249 16.15 6.33 7.26
N GLY A 250 16.94 6.66 8.27
CA GLY A 250 17.14 8.05 8.70
C GLY A 250 15.94 8.65 9.43
N PHE A 251 15.13 7.81 10.07
CA PHE A 251 14.04 8.24 10.95
C PHE A 251 14.38 7.97 12.42
N SER A 252 14.01 8.89 13.30
CA SER A 252 13.88 8.64 14.74
C SER A 252 12.42 8.45 15.05
N ILE A 253 12.07 7.28 15.55
CA ILE A 253 10.69 6.92 15.83
C ILE A 253 10.45 7.11 17.33
N ARG A 254 9.25 7.53 17.71
CA ARG A 254 8.73 7.42 19.07
C ARG A 254 7.31 6.89 18.98
N LEU A 255 7.04 5.77 19.63
CA LEU A 255 5.71 5.15 19.68
C LEU A 255 5.11 5.33 21.06
N PHE A 256 3.89 5.85 21.13
CA PHE A 256 3.11 5.94 22.35
C PHE A 256 2.00 4.89 22.32
N GLU A 257 1.94 4.03 23.33
CA GLU A 257 0.86 3.06 23.52
C GLU A 257 0.26 3.27 24.91
N THR A 258 -1.07 3.27 24.96
CA THR A 258 -1.86 3.47 26.18
C THR A 258 -1.95 2.21 27.03
N ASP A 259 -1.98 1.02 26.41
CA ASP A 259 -1.99 -0.26 27.11
C ASP A 259 -0.57 -0.63 27.57
N PRO A 260 -0.29 -0.72 28.88
CA PRO A 260 1.04 -1.05 29.40
C PRO A 260 1.56 -2.42 28.93
N VAL A 261 0.69 -3.43 28.82
CA VAL A 261 1.09 -4.79 28.41
C VAL A 261 1.54 -4.77 26.97
N ARG A 262 0.78 -4.08 26.11
CA ARG A 262 1.13 -3.90 24.70
C ARG A 262 2.37 -3.04 24.53
N ALA A 263 2.54 -1.99 25.34
CA ALA A 263 3.72 -1.14 25.31
C ALA A 263 5.00 -1.95 25.60
N ASP A 264 4.99 -2.78 26.64
CA ASP A 264 6.13 -3.64 27.01
C ASP A 264 6.43 -4.68 25.91
N GLU A 265 5.40 -5.30 25.33
CA GLU A 265 5.55 -6.23 24.20
C GLU A 265 6.24 -5.54 23.00
N LEU A 266 5.80 -4.32 22.67
CA LEU A 266 6.33 -3.56 21.55
C LEU A 266 7.75 -3.07 21.80
N ALA A 267 8.09 -2.66 23.02
CA ALA A 267 9.44 -2.26 23.40
C ALA A 267 10.45 -3.40 23.24
N GLN A 268 10.03 -4.65 23.52
CA GLN A 268 10.87 -5.84 23.28
C GLN A 268 11.00 -6.18 21.80
N LYS A 269 9.94 -5.98 21.00
CA LYS A 269 9.92 -6.35 19.57
C LYS A 269 10.48 -5.28 18.64
N LEU A 270 10.59 -4.03 19.09
CA LEU A 270 10.97 -2.87 18.30
C LEU A 270 12.06 -2.06 19.01
N GLU A 271 13.23 -2.65 19.23
CA GLU A 271 14.34 -2.06 20.02
C GLU A 271 14.85 -0.70 19.50
N TRP A 272 14.51 -0.31 18.25
CA TRP A 272 14.93 0.94 17.61
C TRP A 272 13.91 2.08 17.72
N VAL A 273 12.77 1.86 18.41
CA VAL A 273 11.61 2.76 18.51
C VAL A 273 11.50 3.39 19.89
#